data_AF-A0A0K2VIW9-F1
#
_entry.id   AF-A0A0K2VIW9-F1
#
_cell.length_a   1.000
_cell.length_b   1.000
_cell.length_c   1.000
_cell.angle_alpha   90.00
_cell.angle_beta   90.00
_cell.angle_gamma   90.00
#
_symmetry.space_group_name_H-M   'P 1'
#
loop_
_entity.id
_entity.type
_entity.pdbx_description
1 polymer ?
#
loop_
_entity_poly.entity_id
_entity_poly.type
_entity_poly.pdbx_seq_one_letter_code
_entity_poly.pdbx_strand_id
1 'polypeptide(L)'
;QIFAYLSLTMIIISTSCFILSTFPEFQVGPINSTDEDVSITSSEKHDAESPILIIEIFDSITAMYFTFEFAVRFICSPTKIAFLKDPMNIIDLLAIIPYFISFILTNLEDYRIIARAGKIIRLTRVLRILRIFKLVRHFAGLQSLFYTVKQAYKELGLLLVMIGVSVLTFSFLVYFAEKDVQTGSWTFLESFWWGLMTLTTVG
;
A
#
# COMPACT_ATOMS: atom_id res chain seq x y z
N GLN A 1 -11.01 19.48 18.12
CA GLN A 1 -9.92 19.99 17.25
C GLN A 1 -8.58 19.31 17.58
N ILE A 2 -8.13 19.30 18.84
CA ILE A 2 -6.89 18.62 19.27
C ILE A 2 -6.80 17.17 18.79
N PHE A 3 -7.86 16.38 18.97
CA PHE A 3 -7.90 14.98 18.51
C PHE A 3 -7.65 14.83 17.01
N ALA A 4 -8.21 15.74 16.18
CA ALA A 4 -8.03 15.69 14.73
C ALA A 4 -6.60 16.04 14.31
N TYR A 5 -5.97 17.00 14.97
CA TYR A 5 -4.55 17.31 14.73
C TYR A 5 -3.65 16.16 15.16
N LEU A 6 -3.93 15.51 16.29
CA LEU A 6 -3.18 14.34 16.75
C LEU A 6 -3.30 13.16 15.77
N SER A 7 -4.50 12.86 15.28
CA SER A 7 -4.68 11.80 14.28
C SER A 7 -3.95 12.13 12.98
N LEU A 8 -3.99 13.39 12.54
CA LEU A 8 -3.28 13.84 11.34
C LEU A 8 -1.76 13.70 11.47
N THR A 9 -1.17 14.12 12.59
CA THR A 9 0.28 13.99 12.82
C THR A 9 0.68 12.52 12.88
N MET A 10 -0.10 11.66 13.53
CA MET A 10 0.15 10.21 13.56
C MET A 10 0.11 9.58 12.17
N ILE A 11 -0.82 9.99 11.29
CA ILE A 11 -0.88 9.50 9.90
C ILE A 11 0.37 9.93 9.12
N ILE A 12 0.78 11.20 9.23
CA ILE A 12 1.95 11.72 8.51
C ILE A 12 3.23 11.03 8.99
N ILE A 13 3.48 11.00 10.31
CA ILE A 13 4.69 10.38 10.87
C ILE A 13 4.77 8.90 10.50
N SER A 14 3.66 8.17 10.60
CA SER A 14 3.65 6.75 10.25
C SER A 14 3.85 6.52 8.76
N THR A 15 3.23 7.31 7.89
CA THR A 15 3.45 7.18 6.44
C THR A 15 4.89 7.51 6.07
N SER A 16 5.47 8.56 6.65
CA SER A 16 6.88 8.90 6.46
C SER A 16 7.80 7.78 6.96
N CYS A 17 7.54 7.21 8.13
CA CYS A 17 8.29 6.07 8.66
C CYS A 17 8.22 4.84 7.74
N PHE A 18 7.05 4.56 7.15
CA PHE A 18 6.91 3.49 6.17
C PHE A 18 7.71 3.74 4.88
N ILE A 19 7.67 4.97 4.36
CA ILE A 19 8.48 5.36 3.21
C ILE A 19 9.96 5.20 3.53
N LEU A 20 10.40 5.67 4.71
CA LEU A 20 11.78 5.52 5.17
C LEU A 20 12.20 4.06 5.30
N SER A 21 11.32 3.18 5.80
CA SER A 21 11.58 1.74 5.92
C SER A 21 11.73 1.02 4.56
N THR A 22 11.32 1.68 3.48
CA THR A 22 11.47 1.15 2.12
C THR A 22 12.88 1.39 1.57
N PHE A 23 13.67 2.30 2.14
CA PHE A 23 15.03 2.55 1.68
C PHE A 23 15.96 1.36 1.98
N PRO A 24 16.83 0.98 1.02
CA PRO A 24 17.70 -0.20 1.15
C PRO A 24 18.69 -0.07 2.32
N GLU A 25 19.09 1.16 2.66
CA GLU A 25 19.98 1.49 3.78
C GLU A 25 19.42 1.03 5.14
N PHE A 26 18.09 1.03 5.32
CA PHE A 26 17.43 0.55 6.53
C PHE A 26 17.00 -0.93 6.45
N GLN A 27 17.20 -1.57 5.29
CA GLN A 27 16.90 -2.98 5.05
C GLN A 27 18.14 -3.88 5.18
N VAL A 28 19.29 -3.32 5.56
CA VAL A 28 20.53 -4.07 5.76
C VAL A 28 20.40 -4.98 6.97
N GLY A 29 19.99 -6.23 6.72
CA GLY A 29 20.27 -7.35 7.62
C GLY A 29 21.78 -7.66 7.62
N PRO A 30 22.29 -8.38 8.64
CA PRO A 30 23.71 -8.66 8.76
C PRO A 30 24.21 -9.31 7.47
N ILE A 31 25.23 -8.70 6.87
CA ILE A 31 25.87 -9.16 5.65
C ILE A 31 26.29 -10.62 5.87
N ASN A 32 25.76 -11.54 5.07
CA ASN A 32 26.32 -12.88 4.93
C ASN A 32 27.70 -12.73 4.26
N SER A 33 28.74 -12.51 5.06
CA SER A 33 30.11 -12.74 4.65
C SER A 33 30.34 -14.25 4.60
N THR A 34 30.14 -14.85 3.43
CA THR A 34 30.89 -16.04 3.06
C THR A 34 32.30 -15.58 2.73
N ASP A 35 33.23 -15.79 3.67
CA ASP A 35 34.50 -16.49 3.46
C ASP A 35 35.21 -16.66 4.82
N GLU A 36 36.08 -17.67 4.88
CA GLU A 36 36.40 -18.53 6.02
C GLU A 36 37.21 -17.91 7.19
N ASP A 37 37.11 -18.62 8.33
CA ASP A 37 38.02 -18.71 9.48
C ASP A 37 38.24 -17.49 10.40
N VAL A 38 37.68 -17.57 11.62
CA VAL A 38 38.44 -17.72 12.89
C VAL A 38 37.48 -17.59 14.09
N SER A 39 37.69 -18.48 15.05
CA SER A 39 36.99 -18.71 16.31
C SER A 39 36.96 -17.54 17.31
N ILE A 40 35.84 -17.46 18.04
CA ILE A 40 35.65 -16.89 19.40
C ILE A 40 35.77 -15.34 19.50
N THR A 41 34.61 -14.66 19.44
CA THR A 41 34.08 -13.94 20.61
C THR A 41 32.56 -13.81 20.48
N SER A 42 31.84 -14.52 21.34
CA SER A 42 30.45 -14.26 21.66
C SER A 42 30.34 -12.92 22.39
N SER A 43 30.07 -11.82 21.69
CA SER A 43 29.42 -10.60 22.19
C SER A 43 29.51 -9.45 21.17
N GLU A 44 28.85 -9.56 20.00
CA GLU A 44 28.68 -8.40 19.10
C GLU A 44 27.57 -8.63 18.06
N LYS A 45 26.41 -9.14 18.50
CA LYS A 45 25.23 -9.36 17.65
C LYS A 45 24.01 -8.53 18.07
N HIS A 46 24.23 -7.42 18.77
CA HIS A 46 23.16 -6.66 19.44
C HIS A 46 22.80 -5.32 18.77
N ASP A 47 23.56 -4.86 17.75
CA ASP A 47 23.37 -3.51 17.19
C ASP A 47 22.62 -3.46 15.85
N ALA A 48 22.61 -4.55 15.07
CA ALA A 48 21.92 -4.59 13.76
C ALA A 48 20.42 -4.92 13.85
N GLU A 49 19.93 -5.43 14.99
CA GLU A 49 18.49 -5.72 15.20
C GLU A 49 17.70 -4.50 15.70
N SER A 50 18.39 -3.44 16.13
CA SER A 50 17.76 -2.27 16.74
C SER A 50 16.83 -1.45 15.82
N PRO A 51 17.14 -1.15 14.54
CA PRO A 51 16.28 -0.26 13.75
C PRO A 51 14.97 -0.92 13.30
N ILE A 52 15.01 -2.21 12.95
CA ILE A 52 13.83 -2.95 12.47
C ILE A 52 12.81 -3.13 13.61
N LEU A 53 13.29 -3.48 14.81
CA LEU A 53 12.44 -3.61 16.00
C LEU A 53 11.78 -2.28 16.39
N ILE A 54 12.52 -1.16 16.32
CA ILE A 54 11.96 0.17 16.61
C ILE A 54 10.83 0.52 15.63
N ILE A 55 11.01 0.25 14.34
CA ILE A 55 9.97 0.48 13.31
C ILE A 55 8.74 -0.40 13.56
N GLU A 56 8.94 -1.67 13.92
CA GLU A 56 7.84 -2.59 14.21
C GLU A 56 7.05 -2.17 15.46
N ILE A 57 7.74 -1.76 16.53
CA ILE A 57 7.10 -1.20 17.74
C ILE A 57 6.31 0.06 17.39
N PHE A 58 6.89 0.97 16.60
CA PHE A 58 6.22 2.19 16.18
C PHE A 58 4.95 1.92 15.34
N ASP A 59 5.04 0.98 14.39
CA ASP A 59 3.89 0.56 13.58
C ASP A 59 2.80 -0.08 14.47
N SER A 60 3.19 -0.86 15.48
CA SER A 60 2.29 -1.44 16.48
C SER A 60 1.55 -0.37 17.29
N ILE A 61 2.27 0.64 17.81
CA ILE A 61 1.69 1.77 18.55
C ILE A 61 0.72 2.56 17.66
N THR A 62 1.10 2.82 16.42
CA THR A 62 0.26 3.55 15.46
C THR A 62 -1.01 2.77 15.14
N ALA A 63 -0.89 1.46 14.89
CA ALA A 63 -2.03 0.59 14.63
C ALA A 63 -2.98 0.54 15.84
N MET A 64 -2.44 0.47 17.05
CA MET A 64 -3.22 0.52 18.29
C MET A 64 -3.99 1.84 18.41
N TYR A 65 -3.35 2.97 18.13
CA TYR A 65 -3.99 4.28 18.14
C TYR A 65 -5.14 4.37 17.13
N PHE A 66 -4.95 3.92 15.89
CA PHE A 66 -6.02 3.90 14.89
C PHE A 66 -7.16 2.95 15.25
N THR A 67 -6.83 1.81 15.84
CA THR A 67 -7.82 0.85 16.35
C THR A 67 -8.65 1.48 17.45
N PHE A 68 -8.01 2.18 18.39
CA PHE A 68 -8.70 2.90 19.45
C PHE A 68 -9.62 3.99 18.89
N GLU A 69 -9.13 4.82 17.98
CA GLU A 69 -9.92 5.86 17.31
C GLU A 69 -11.15 5.27 16.60
N PHE A 70 -10.97 4.17 15.87
CA PHE A 70 -12.06 3.47 15.19
C PHE A 70 -13.05 2.84 16.19
N ALA A 71 -12.56 2.20 17.24
CA ALA A 71 -13.38 1.54 18.27
C ALA A 71 -14.25 2.55 19.03
N VAL A 72 -13.69 3.70 19.44
CA VAL A 72 -14.46 4.76 20.10
C VAL A 72 -15.58 5.26 19.19
N ARG A 73 -15.28 5.53 17.92
CA ARG A 73 -16.31 5.95 16.93
C ARG A 73 -17.38 4.88 16.72
N PHE A 74 -16.96 3.62 16.61
CA PHE A 74 -17.87 2.49 16.45
C PHE A 74 -18.80 2.34 17.66
N ILE A 75 -18.28 2.45 18.88
CA ILE A 75 -19.06 2.35 20.13
C ILE A 75 -20.03 3.53 20.27
N CYS A 76 -19.60 4.76 19.97
CA CYS A 76 -20.45 5.96 20.04
C CYS A 76 -21.49 6.04 18.92
N SER A 77 -21.34 5.29 17.82
CA SER A 77 -22.30 5.33 16.70
C SER A 77 -23.64 4.69 17.07
N PRO A 78 -24.79 5.34 16.77
CA PRO A 78 -26.12 4.81 17.06
C PRO A 78 -26.47 3.57 16.21
N THR A 79 -25.96 3.47 14.98
CA THR A 79 -26.26 2.38 14.04
C THR A 79 -24.98 1.72 13.53
N LYS A 80 -24.65 0.54 14.09
CA LYS A 80 -23.36 -0.15 13.82
C LYS A 80 -23.19 -0.57 12.36
N ILE A 81 -24.25 -1.08 11.73
CA ILE A 81 -24.18 -1.56 10.33
C ILE A 81 -24.05 -0.38 9.36
N ALA A 82 -24.77 0.72 9.59
CA ALA A 82 -24.65 1.92 8.77
C ALA A 82 -23.25 2.53 8.91
N PHE A 83 -22.69 2.53 10.12
CA PHE A 83 -21.32 2.97 10.37
C PHE A 83 -20.30 2.17 9.56
N LEU A 84 -20.39 0.84 9.54
CA LEU A 84 -19.46 0.01 8.77
C LEU A 84 -19.61 0.15 7.24
N LYS A 85 -20.77 0.61 6.75
CA LYS A 85 -21.01 0.87 5.32
C LYS A 85 -20.61 2.27 4.87
N ASP A 86 -20.31 3.18 5.79
CA ASP A 86 -19.87 4.53 5.47
C ASP A 86 -18.47 4.49 4.81
N PRO A 87 -18.28 5.08 3.61
CA PRO A 87 -16.98 5.13 2.92
C PRO A 87 -15.82 5.63 3.79
N MET A 88 -16.05 6.61 4.67
CA MET A 88 -15.00 7.16 5.52
C MET A 88 -14.57 6.16 6.60
N ASN A 89 -15.50 5.35 7.11
CA ASN A 89 -15.19 4.33 8.10
C ASN A 89 -14.60 3.07 7.47
N ILE A 90 -14.94 2.77 6.20
CA ILE A 90 -14.26 1.73 5.42
C ILE A 90 -12.78 2.08 5.23
N ILE A 91 -12.46 3.34 4.91
CA ILE A 91 -11.07 3.81 4.82
C ILE A 91 -10.35 3.65 6.16
N ASP A 92 -10.99 4.01 7.28
CA ASP A 92 -10.41 3.81 8.61
C ASP A 92 -10.13 2.33 8.89
N LEU A 93 -11.03 1.42 8.50
CA LEU A 93 -10.84 -0.02 8.66
C LEU A 93 -9.70 -0.55 7.78
N LEU A 94 -9.62 -0.14 6.51
CA LEU A 94 -8.55 -0.51 5.58
C LEU A 94 -7.17 -0.07 6.06
N ALA A 95 -7.09 1.03 6.82
CA ALA A 95 -5.84 1.49 7.42
C ALA A 95 -5.34 0.59 8.58
N ILE A 96 -6.26 -0.15 9.23
CA ILE A 96 -5.98 -0.97 10.42
C ILE A 96 -5.74 -2.45 10.03
N ILE A 97 -6.48 -2.95 9.04
CA ILE A 97 -6.43 -4.34 8.57
C ILE A 97 -5.01 -4.89 8.34
N PRO A 98 -4.08 -4.19 7.66
CA PRO A 98 -2.77 -4.74 7.34
C PRO A 98 -1.97 -5.18 8.57
N TYR A 99 -2.09 -4.43 9.67
CA TYR A 99 -1.43 -4.77 10.94
C TYR A 99 -2.02 -6.04 11.55
N PHE A 100 -3.35 -6.13 11.64
CA PHE A 100 -4.00 -7.31 12.24
C PHE A 100 -3.78 -8.59 11.43
N ILE A 101 -3.80 -8.51 10.09
CA ILE A 101 -3.46 -9.68 9.26
C ILE A 101 -2.02 -10.10 9.54
N SER A 102 -1.08 -9.16 9.57
CA SER A 102 0.33 -9.47 9.88
C SER A 102 0.48 -10.06 11.28
N PHE A 103 -0.17 -9.49 12.29
CA PHE A 103 -0.12 -9.95 13.67
C PHE A 103 -0.66 -11.37 13.81
N ILE A 104 -1.85 -11.66 13.26
CA ILE A 104 -2.43 -13.00 13.30
C ILE A 104 -1.50 -14.00 12.61
N LEU A 105 -1.01 -13.67 11.42
CA LEU A 105 -0.23 -14.59 10.60
C LEU A 105 1.14 -14.93 11.21
N THR A 106 1.75 -14.00 11.96
CA THR A 106 2.99 -14.25 12.71
C THR A 106 2.76 -15.05 13.98
N ASN A 107 1.59 -14.94 14.62
CA ASN A 107 1.28 -15.67 15.87
C ASN A 107 0.69 -17.08 15.63
N LEU A 108 0.42 -17.46 14.38
CA LEU A 108 0.03 -18.84 14.06
C LEU A 108 1.28 -19.74 14.09
N GLU A 109 1.34 -20.67 15.05
CA GLU A 109 2.47 -21.60 15.26
C GLU A 109 2.66 -22.63 14.13
N ASP A 110 1.79 -22.66 13.12
CA ASP A 110 1.87 -23.61 12.03
C ASP A 110 2.90 -23.18 10.97
N TYR A 111 4.09 -23.77 11.04
CA TYR A 111 5.20 -23.55 10.12
C TYR A 111 4.81 -23.71 8.63
N ARG A 112 3.83 -24.57 8.30
CA ARG A 112 3.36 -24.76 6.91
C ARG A 112 2.55 -23.56 6.41
N ILE A 113 1.81 -22.91 7.30
CA ILE A 113 1.06 -21.69 7.02
C ILE A 113 2.04 -20.53 6.85
N ILE A 114 3.05 -20.40 7.71
CA ILE A 114 4.08 -19.35 7.64
C ILE A 114 4.83 -19.37 6.29
N ALA A 115 5.20 -20.56 5.79
CA ALA A 115 5.90 -20.70 4.51
C ALA A 115 5.05 -20.23 3.31
N ARG A 116 3.74 -20.54 3.30
CA ARG A 116 2.81 -20.05 2.26
C ARG A 116 2.44 -18.59 2.46
N ALA A 117 2.41 -18.14 3.71
CA ALA A 117 2.09 -16.79 4.14
C ALA A 117 3.15 -15.76 3.72
N GLY A 118 4.37 -16.15 3.37
CA GLY A 118 5.43 -15.20 2.99
C GLY A 118 5.00 -14.20 1.91
N LYS A 119 4.23 -14.64 0.90
CA LYS A 119 3.66 -13.73 -0.12
C LYS A 119 2.60 -12.80 0.46
N ILE A 120 1.74 -13.31 1.34
CA ILE A 120 0.68 -12.54 2.00
C ILE A 120 1.28 -11.49 2.93
N ILE A 121 2.30 -11.84 3.71
CA ILE A 121 3.03 -10.92 4.60
C ILE A 121 3.69 -9.79 3.80
N ARG A 122 4.25 -10.08 2.62
CA ARG A 122 4.79 -9.04 1.74
C ARG A 122 3.69 -8.11 1.24
N LEU A 123 2.54 -8.66 0.85
CA LEU A 123 1.41 -7.85 0.41
C LEU A 123 0.85 -6.98 1.55
N THR A 124 0.71 -7.52 2.76
CA THR A 124 0.22 -6.75 3.91
C THR A 124 1.14 -5.59 4.26
N ARG A 125 2.46 -5.73 4.07
CA ARG A 125 3.40 -4.60 4.20
C ARG A 125 3.09 -3.50 3.19
N VAL A 126 2.91 -3.83 1.91
CA VAL A 126 2.54 -2.84 0.88
C VAL A 126 1.19 -2.19 1.19
N LEU A 127 0.20 -2.95 1.64
CA LEU A 127 -1.13 -2.46 2.00
C LEU A 127 -1.11 -1.45 3.17
N ARG A 128 -0.03 -1.35 3.96
CA ARG A 128 0.09 -0.30 4.99
C ARG A 128 0.02 1.10 4.39
N ILE A 129 0.39 1.29 3.12
CA ILE A 129 0.24 2.58 2.43
C ILE A 129 -1.21 3.06 2.42
N LEU A 130 -2.20 2.15 2.50
CA LEU A 130 -3.62 2.49 2.54
C LEU A 130 -3.96 3.44 3.70
N ARG A 131 -3.18 3.46 4.78
CA ARG A 131 -3.40 4.39 5.91
C ARG A 131 -3.30 5.86 5.49
N ILE A 132 -2.58 6.18 4.42
CA ILE A 132 -2.53 7.54 3.85
C ILE A 132 -3.91 8.02 3.43
N PHE A 133 -4.83 7.11 3.05
CA PHE A 133 -6.19 7.50 2.69
C PHE A 133 -7.00 8.04 3.87
N LYS A 134 -6.62 7.78 5.14
CA LYS A 134 -7.25 8.47 6.28
C LYS A 134 -7.11 9.99 6.21
N LEU A 135 -6.12 10.51 5.46
CA LEU A 135 -6.01 11.95 5.19
C LEU A 135 -7.29 12.53 4.57
N VAL A 136 -8.06 11.73 3.80
CA VAL A 136 -9.36 12.14 3.24
C VAL A 136 -10.28 12.71 4.32
N ARG A 137 -10.29 12.14 5.53
CA ARG A 137 -11.13 12.63 6.64
C ARG A 137 -10.73 14.03 7.12
N HIS A 138 -9.46 14.39 6.98
CA HIS A 138 -8.91 15.64 7.49
C HIS A 138 -8.85 16.76 6.44
N PHE A 139 -8.85 16.42 5.16
CA PHE A 139 -8.80 17.39 4.05
C PHE A 139 -10.13 17.51 3.33
N ALA A 140 -10.82 18.64 3.54
CA ALA A 140 -12.10 18.93 2.89
C ALA A 140 -12.02 18.90 1.35
N GLY A 141 -10.89 19.33 0.78
CA GLY A 141 -10.67 19.26 -0.68
C GLY A 141 -10.69 17.83 -1.22
N LEU A 142 -10.11 16.88 -0.48
CA LEU A 142 -10.07 15.47 -0.88
C LEU A 142 -11.44 14.80 -0.71
N GLN A 143 -12.22 15.20 0.30
CA GLN A 143 -13.62 14.79 0.42
C GLN A 143 -14.45 15.28 -0.77
N SER A 144 -14.29 16.56 -1.13
CA SER A 144 -14.98 17.15 -2.28
C SER A 144 -14.63 16.41 -3.57
N LEU A 145 -13.36 16.06 -3.78
CA LEU A 145 -12.95 15.22 -4.91
C LEU A 145 -13.69 13.87 -4.90
N PHE A 146 -13.73 13.18 -3.77
CA PHE A 146 -14.44 11.90 -3.65
C PHE A 146 -15.94 12.02 -3.95
N TYR A 147 -16.59 13.08 -3.44
CA TYR A 147 -18.00 13.36 -3.75
C TYR A 147 -18.22 13.66 -5.23
N THR A 148 -17.33 14.45 -5.84
CA THR A 148 -17.40 14.79 -7.26
C THR A 148 -17.23 13.56 -8.12
N VAL A 149 -16.27 12.67 -7.81
CA VAL A 149 -16.09 11.39 -8.49
C VAL A 149 -17.32 10.50 -8.33
N LYS A 150 -17.89 10.43 -7.12
CA LYS A 150 -19.11 9.67 -6.85
C LYS A 150 -20.31 10.20 -7.66
N GLN A 151 -20.39 11.51 -7.87
CA GLN A 151 -21.45 12.11 -8.66
C GLN A 151 -21.24 11.90 -10.17
N ALA A 152 -19.99 12.03 -10.62
CA ALA A 152 -19.61 11.92 -12.02
C ALA A 152 -19.27 10.48 -12.46
N TYR A 153 -19.52 9.45 -11.64
CA TYR A 153 -19.05 8.09 -11.91
C TYR A 153 -19.52 7.52 -13.26
N LYS A 154 -20.73 7.89 -13.71
CA LYS A 154 -21.26 7.49 -15.03
C LYS A 154 -20.50 8.14 -16.18
N GLU A 155 -20.23 9.43 -16.06
CA GLU A 155 -19.50 10.18 -17.09
C GLU A 155 -18.02 9.79 -17.13
N LEU A 156 -17.40 9.64 -15.96
CA LEU A 156 -16.04 9.12 -15.85
C LEU A 156 -15.94 7.69 -16.42
N GLY A 157 -16.95 6.85 -16.17
CA GLY A 157 -17.03 5.51 -16.75
C GLY A 157 -17.09 5.53 -18.28
N LEU A 158 -17.92 6.41 -18.86
CA LEU A 158 -17.99 6.59 -20.31
C LEU A 158 -16.66 7.08 -20.89
N LEU A 159 -16.00 8.03 -20.22
CA LEU A 159 -14.68 8.53 -20.60
C LEU A 159 -13.64 7.40 -20.61
N LEU A 160 -13.60 6.57 -19.57
CA LEU A 160 -12.69 5.43 -19.48
C LEU A 160 -12.95 4.39 -20.60
N VAL A 161 -14.21 4.17 -20.99
CA VAL A 161 -14.55 3.30 -22.13
C VAL A 161 -14.02 3.87 -23.44
N MET A 162 -14.22 5.17 -23.68
CA MET A 162 -13.73 5.85 -24.88
C MET A 162 -12.19 5.81 -24.97
N ILE A 163 -11.51 6.05 -23.85
CA ILE A 163 -10.05 5.91 -23.74
C ILE A 163 -9.64 4.46 -24.02
N GLY A 164 -10.32 3.48 -23.41
CA GLY A 164 -10.02 2.06 -23.60
C GLY A 164 -10.16 1.61 -25.06
N VAL A 165 -11.24 2.00 -25.75
CA VAL A 165 -11.43 1.71 -27.19
C VAL A 165 -10.33 2.34 -28.02
N SER A 166 -9.95 3.58 -27.70
CA SER A 166 -8.88 4.31 -28.40
C SER A 166 -7.54 3.59 -28.25
N VAL A 167 -7.13 3.27 -27.01
CA VAL A 167 -5.88 2.53 -26.73
C VAL A 167 -5.89 1.20 -27.45
N LEU A 168 -6.94 0.39 -27.32
CA LEU A 168 -7.02 -0.93 -27.96
C LEU A 168 -6.89 -0.85 -29.49
N THR A 169 -7.54 0.14 -30.11
CA THR A 169 -7.50 0.32 -31.56
C THR A 169 -6.09 0.70 -32.03
N PHE A 170 -5.46 1.71 -31.41
CA PHE A 170 -4.12 2.14 -31.80
C PHE A 170 -3.04 1.10 -31.50
N SER A 171 -3.15 0.40 -30.37
CA SER A 171 -2.24 -0.70 -30.02
C SER A 171 -2.34 -1.87 -30.99
N PHE A 172 -3.54 -2.17 -31.49
CA PHE A 172 -3.72 -3.17 -32.55
C PHE A 172 -3.07 -2.73 -33.86
N LEU A 173 -3.24 -1.46 -34.26
CA LEU A 173 -2.63 -0.92 -35.49
C LEU A 173 -1.10 -0.97 -35.43
N VAL A 174 -0.50 -0.54 -34.32
CA VAL A 174 0.97 -0.59 -34.12
C VAL A 174 1.48 -2.02 -34.06
N TYR A 175 0.80 -2.89 -33.33
CA TYR A 175 1.17 -4.31 -33.30
C TYR A 175 1.21 -4.91 -34.72
N PHE A 176 0.19 -4.65 -35.55
CA PHE A 176 0.18 -5.14 -36.92
C PHE A 176 1.22 -4.49 -37.84
N ALA A 177 1.57 -3.22 -37.59
CA ALA A 177 2.63 -2.53 -38.34
C ALA A 177 4.02 -3.09 -38.02
N GLU A 178 4.27 -3.45 -36.75
CA GLU A 178 5.61 -3.81 -36.26
C GLU A 178 5.85 -5.33 -36.11
N LYS A 179 4.80 -6.16 -36.13
CA LYS A 179 4.93 -7.63 -35.89
C LYS A 179 5.83 -8.36 -36.89
N ASP A 180 6.00 -7.83 -38.11
CA ASP A 180 6.75 -8.49 -39.18
C ASP A 180 8.21 -7.98 -39.31
N VAL A 181 8.62 -7.05 -38.42
CA VAL A 181 9.99 -6.50 -38.38
C VAL A 181 10.90 -7.43 -37.56
N GLN A 182 11.98 -7.92 -38.17
CA GLN A 182 12.88 -8.92 -37.55
C GLN A 182 13.65 -8.42 -36.33
N THR A 183 13.89 -7.11 -36.22
CA THR A 183 14.58 -6.49 -35.08
C THR A 183 13.58 -5.98 -34.06
N GLY A 184 13.16 -6.86 -33.14
CA GLY A 184 12.35 -6.50 -31.98
C GLY A 184 10.85 -6.51 -32.25
N SER A 185 10.28 -7.67 -32.62
CA SER A 185 8.82 -7.84 -32.75
C SER A 185 8.10 -7.41 -31.48
N TRP A 186 7.22 -6.42 -31.58
CA TRP A 186 6.40 -5.97 -30.47
C TRP A 186 5.35 -7.02 -30.15
N THR A 187 5.18 -7.34 -28.88
CA THR A 187 4.00 -8.05 -28.40
C THR A 187 2.80 -7.10 -28.37
N PHE A 188 1.58 -7.65 -28.41
CA PHE A 188 0.38 -6.84 -28.25
C PHE A 188 0.37 -6.08 -26.92
N LEU A 189 0.93 -6.66 -25.84
CA LEU A 189 0.97 -6.02 -24.53
C LEU A 189 1.94 -4.83 -24.49
N GLU A 190 3.07 -4.91 -25.19
CA GLU A 190 4.00 -3.78 -25.36
C GLU A 190 3.36 -2.66 -26.19
N SER A 191 2.65 -3.02 -27.25
CA SER A 191 1.87 -2.07 -28.06
C SER A 191 0.73 -1.43 -27.25
N PHE A 192 0.12 -2.18 -26.33
CA PHE A 192 -0.89 -1.69 -25.38
C PHE A 192 -0.32 -0.66 -24.41
N TRP A 193 0.81 -0.99 -23.77
CA TRP A 193 1.50 -0.06 -22.88
C TRP A 193 1.91 1.23 -23.59
N TRP A 194 2.51 1.11 -24.78
CA TRP A 194 2.89 2.26 -25.59
C TRP A 194 1.69 3.11 -26.01
N GLY A 195 0.59 2.48 -26.46
CA GLY A 195 -0.63 3.17 -26.85
C GLY A 195 -1.28 3.92 -25.69
N LEU A 196 -1.26 3.33 -24.49
CA LEU A 196 -1.72 3.98 -23.27
C LEU A 196 -0.86 5.21 -22.94
N MET A 197 0.47 5.06 -22.92
CA MET A 197 1.40 6.14 -22.59
C MET A 197 1.29 7.32 -23.57
N THR A 198 1.21 7.02 -24.87
CA THR A 198 1.05 8.00 -25.94
C THR A 198 -0.27 8.76 -25.81
N LEU A 199 -1.38 8.05 -25.58
CA LEU A 199 -2.71 8.68 -25.43
C LEU A 199 -2.79 9.56 -24.17
N THR A 200 -2.12 9.15 -23.08
CA THR A 200 -2.00 9.95 -21.86
C THR A 200 -0.93 11.03 -21.93
N THR A 201 -0.24 11.18 -23.08
CA THR A 201 0.85 12.14 -23.30
C THR A 201 2.03 12.01 -22.31
N VAL A 202 2.23 10.83 -21.73
CA VAL A 202 3.36 10.57 -20.81
C VAL A 202 4.67 10.39 -21.58
N GLY A 203 4.60 9.72 -22.75
CA GLY A 203 5.75 9.42 -23.60
C GLY A 203 6.42 8.10 -23.26
#